data_AF-A0A6B1A293-F1
#
_entry.id   AF-A0A6B1A293-F1
#
_cell.length_a   1.000
_cell.length_b   1.000
_cell.length_c   1.000
_cell.angle_alpha   90.00
_cell.angle_beta   90.00
_cell.angle_gamma   90.00
#
_symmetry.space_group_name_H-M   'P 1'
#
loop_
_entity.id
_entity.type
_entity.pdbx_description
1 polymer ?
#
loop_
_entity_poly.entity_id
_entity_poly.type
_entity_poly.pdbx_seq_one_letter_code
_entity_poly.pdbx_strand_id
1 'polypeptide(L)'
;MGCTTHQKNIQDALHILFVNGVGTTWDMAKTRRRKTDNIRVQEKIFRRLLIGRYDRGRRSKGVVDMGLVLREKHTGKPYSVYRLSIHGILYYIDAFEPTHREIDSMASKYSIIIPKVFGRWAQIKKVIGPDIYNIKILARGLYLNNTNMANKNNPLYELMSYIHIKYRRNFEIIREENLADQISYWFYTFLLYENKINELRELMAQDDSIREWYTSFFHQATDYYEKRMSTLNRSRYIFEQW
;
A
#
# COMPACT_ATOMS: atom_id res chain seq x y z
N MET A 1 29.63 -0.88 2.11
CA MET A 1 29.44 -1.65 0.85
C MET A 1 29.00 -0.68 -0.24
N GLY A 2 29.70 -0.61 -1.37
CA GLY A 2 29.36 0.32 -2.47
C GLY A 2 28.12 -0.14 -3.24
N CYS A 3 27.18 0.76 -3.48
CA CYS A 3 26.00 0.52 -4.32
C CYS A 3 26.44 0.30 -5.78
N THR A 4 26.08 -0.83 -6.38
CA THR A 4 26.39 -1.11 -7.78
C THR A 4 25.62 -0.16 -8.71
N THR A 5 26.15 0.10 -9.92
CA THR A 5 25.46 0.91 -10.93
C THR A 5 24.05 0.37 -11.22
N HIS A 6 23.88 -0.95 -11.17
CA HIS A 6 22.57 -1.59 -11.36
C HIS A 6 21.60 -1.24 -10.22
N GLN A 7 22.02 -1.40 -8.97
CA GLN A 7 21.22 -1.02 -7.79
C GLN A 7 20.84 0.46 -7.84
N LYS A 8 21.79 1.34 -8.15
CA LYS A 8 21.52 2.78 -8.30
C LYS A 8 20.47 3.07 -9.36
N ASN A 9 20.52 2.39 -10.50
CA ASN A 9 19.50 2.59 -11.54
C ASN A 9 18.11 2.08 -11.12
N ILE A 10 18.04 1.02 -10.31
CA ILE A 10 16.77 0.55 -9.74
C ILE A 10 16.22 1.59 -8.77
N GLN A 11 17.07 2.08 -7.86
CA GLN A 11 16.70 3.14 -6.91
C GLN A 11 16.17 4.38 -7.63
N ASP A 12 16.89 4.85 -8.66
CA ASP A 12 16.46 5.98 -9.48
C ASP A 12 15.12 5.71 -10.17
N ALA A 13 14.90 4.50 -10.71
CA ALA A 13 13.64 4.13 -11.35
C ALA A 13 12.47 4.15 -10.37
N LEU A 14 12.64 3.56 -9.19
CA LEU A 14 11.61 3.52 -8.15
C LEU A 14 11.32 4.93 -7.62
N HIS A 15 12.35 5.73 -7.37
CA HIS A 15 12.21 7.11 -6.92
C HIS A 15 11.43 7.97 -7.93
N ILE A 16 11.76 7.86 -9.22
CA ILE A 16 11.05 8.61 -10.27
C ILE A 16 9.56 8.24 -10.29
N LEU A 17 9.23 6.95 -10.23
CA LEU A 17 7.84 6.49 -10.20
C LEU A 17 7.13 6.83 -8.88
N PHE A 18 7.86 6.89 -7.77
CA PHE A 18 7.33 7.28 -6.46
C PHE A 18 6.88 8.74 -6.46
N VAL A 19 7.75 9.65 -6.89
CA VAL A 19 7.50 11.10 -6.84
C VAL A 19 6.59 11.57 -7.98
N ASN A 20 6.77 11.01 -9.19
CA ASN A 20 6.06 11.48 -10.39
C ASN A 20 4.80 10.67 -10.73
N GLY A 21 4.66 9.46 -10.17
CA GLY A 21 3.55 8.57 -10.47
C GLY A 21 3.72 7.80 -11.78
N VAL A 22 2.61 7.62 -12.49
CA VAL A 22 2.55 6.87 -13.75
C VAL A 22 3.38 7.57 -14.85
N GLY A 23 4.20 6.82 -15.58
CA GLY A 23 4.99 7.36 -16.68
C GLY A 23 5.54 6.31 -17.64
N THR A 24 6.00 6.75 -18.81
CA THR A 24 6.71 5.89 -19.76
C THR A 24 8.21 5.81 -19.43
N THR A 25 8.93 4.85 -20.01
CA THR A 25 10.40 4.81 -19.94
C THR A 25 11.05 6.09 -20.51
N TRP A 26 10.37 6.74 -21.45
CA TRP A 26 10.79 8.02 -22.03
C TRP A 26 10.64 9.17 -21.04
N ASP A 27 9.52 9.23 -20.30
CA ASP A 27 9.31 10.24 -19.26
C ASP A 27 10.32 10.07 -18.13
N MET A 28 10.57 8.82 -17.71
CA MET A 28 11.61 8.52 -16.72
C MET A 28 13.00 8.94 -17.19
N ALA A 29 13.33 8.68 -18.47
CA ALA A 29 14.59 9.11 -19.07
C ALA A 29 14.73 10.64 -19.07
N LYS A 30 13.66 11.39 -19.34
CA LYS A 30 13.65 12.85 -19.26
C LYS A 30 13.87 13.35 -17.84
N THR A 31 13.21 12.75 -16.85
CA THR A 31 13.34 13.14 -15.44
C THR A 31 14.75 12.93 -14.91
N ARG A 32 15.41 11.83 -15.26
CA ARG A 32 16.78 11.53 -14.82
C ARG A 32 17.84 12.38 -15.53
N ARG A 33 17.55 12.86 -16.74
CA ARG A 33 18.54 13.38 -17.68
C ARG A 33 19.37 14.51 -17.08
N ARG A 34 20.70 14.33 -17.03
CA ARG A 34 21.66 15.43 -16.89
C ARG A 34 21.88 16.08 -18.26
N LYS A 35 22.28 17.36 -18.31
CA LYS A 35 22.46 18.13 -19.58
C LYS A 35 23.29 17.38 -20.64
N THR A 36 24.25 16.56 -20.22
CA THR A 36 25.21 15.83 -21.08
C THR A 36 24.78 14.40 -21.45
N ASP A 37 23.70 13.87 -20.87
CA ASP A 37 23.33 12.46 -21.07
C ASP A 37 22.52 12.24 -22.35
N ASN A 38 22.83 11.15 -23.07
CA ASN A 38 22.04 10.69 -24.21
C ASN A 38 20.72 10.06 -23.72
N ILE A 39 19.61 10.73 -24.02
CA ILE A 39 18.26 10.32 -23.61
C ILE A 39 17.87 8.91 -24.10
N ARG A 40 18.32 8.49 -25.30
CA ARG A 40 18.02 7.15 -25.83
C ARG A 40 18.74 6.05 -25.04
N VAL A 41 19.92 6.35 -24.51
CA VAL A 41 20.66 5.43 -23.65
C VAL A 41 19.93 5.28 -22.31
N GLN A 42 19.46 6.39 -21.72
CA GLN A 42 18.70 6.36 -20.46
C GLN A 42 17.36 5.62 -20.59
N GLU A 43 16.61 5.86 -21.67
CA GLU A 43 15.38 5.12 -21.97
C GLU A 43 15.64 3.61 -22.05
N LYS A 44 16.70 3.21 -22.77
CA LYS A 44 17.08 1.81 -22.91
C LYS A 44 17.47 1.17 -21.58
N ILE A 45 18.11 1.92 -20.68
CA ILE A 45 18.43 1.47 -19.33
C ILE A 45 17.12 1.19 -18.56
N PHE A 46 16.19 2.15 -18.50
CA PHE A 46 14.92 1.97 -17.80
C PHE A 46 14.09 0.83 -18.36
N ARG A 47 13.98 0.71 -19.69
CA ARG A 47 13.26 -0.40 -20.32
C ARG A 47 13.80 -1.77 -19.93
N ARG A 48 15.14 -1.92 -19.90
CA ARG A 48 15.80 -3.17 -19.49
C ARG A 48 15.65 -3.45 -18.00
N LEU A 49 15.59 -2.42 -17.16
CA LEU A 49 15.38 -2.58 -15.71
C LEU A 49 13.95 -3.00 -15.42
N LEU A 50 12.96 -2.35 -16.03
CA LEU A 50 11.55 -2.61 -15.76
C LEU A 50 11.10 -3.97 -16.30
N ILE A 51 11.39 -4.27 -17.58
CA ILE A 51 10.88 -5.47 -18.26
C ILE A 51 11.88 -6.66 -18.15
N GLY A 52 13.15 -6.37 -17.88
CA GLY A 52 14.23 -7.34 -17.99
C GLY A 52 14.85 -7.36 -19.39
N ARG A 53 15.72 -8.33 -19.63
CA ARG A 53 16.35 -8.57 -20.93
C ARG A 53 16.56 -10.05 -21.18
N TYR A 54 16.59 -10.43 -22.46
CA TYR A 54 17.13 -11.72 -22.89
C TYR A 54 18.58 -11.52 -23.30
N ASP A 55 19.45 -12.39 -22.79
CA ASP A 55 20.88 -12.39 -23.08
C ASP A 55 21.36 -13.84 -23.18
N ARG A 56 21.96 -14.22 -24.31
CA ARG A 56 22.49 -15.58 -24.57
C ARG A 56 21.53 -16.71 -24.17
N GLY A 57 20.25 -16.59 -24.55
CA GLY A 57 19.21 -17.59 -24.27
C GLY A 57 18.64 -17.57 -22.84
N ARG A 58 19.13 -16.71 -21.95
CA ARG A 58 18.60 -16.56 -20.58
C ARG A 58 17.86 -15.23 -20.41
N ARG A 59 16.68 -15.27 -19.79
CA ARG A 59 15.94 -14.06 -19.40
C ARG A 59 16.34 -13.61 -18.00
N SER A 60 16.83 -12.38 -17.88
CA SER A 60 16.94 -11.72 -16.57
C SER A 60 15.59 -11.08 -16.22
N LYS A 61 15.12 -11.33 -15.00
CA LYS A 61 13.90 -10.70 -14.47
C LYS A 61 14.06 -9.17 -14.37
N GLY A 62 13.00 -8.45 -14.68
CA GLY A 62 12.88 -7.00 -14.43
C GLY A 62 12.12 -6.69 -13.15
N VAL A 63 12.02 -5.41 -12.82
CA VAL A 63 11.28 -4.93 -11.64
C VAL A 63 9.78 -5.26 -11.73
N VAL A 64 9.23 -5.35 -12.94
CA VAL A 64 7.84 -5.81 -13.16
C VAL A 64 7.67 -7.27 -12.73
N ASP A 65 8.65 -8.13 -13.00
CA ASP A 65 8.61 -9.54 -12.60
C ASP A 65 8.73 -9.73 -11.07
N MET A 66 9.16 -8.69 -10.34
CA MET A 66 9.23 -8.65 -8.88
C MET A 66 7.95 -8.11 -8.23
N GLY A 67 6.98 -7.65 -9.03
CA GLY A 67 5.71 -7.11 -8.52
C GLY A 67 5.80 -5.71 -7.90
N LEU A 68 6.96 -5.04 -7.94
CA LEU A 68 7.11 -3.67 -7.41
C LEU A 68 6.60 -2.59 -8.38
N VAL A 69 6.61 -2.89 -9.68
CA VAL A 69 6.13 -2.00 -10.73
C VAL A 69 5.07 -2.73 -11.55
N LEU A 70 3.95 -2.05 -11.82
CA LEU A 70 2.95 -2.54 -12.75
C LEU A 70 3.17 -1.92 -14.12
N ARG A 71 2.96 -2.73 -15.15
CA ARG A 71 2.98 -2.32 -16.55
C ARG A 71 1.54 -2.28 -17.05
N GLU A 72 1.12 -1.11 -17.50
CA GLU A 72 -0.20 -0.90 -18.08
C GLU A 72 -0.05 -0.61 -19.57
N LYS A 73 -0.91 -1.24 -20.39
CA LYS A 73 -1.03 -0.92 -21.81
C LYS A 73 -2.11 0.13 -21.97
N HIS A 74 -1.79 1.24 -22.61
CA HIS A 74 -2.83 2.16 -23.07
C HIS A 74 -3.51 1.57 -24.31
N THR A 75 -4.83 1.45 -24.27
CA THR A 75 -5.63 1.09 -25.43
C THR A 75 -5.32 2.03 -26.60
N GLY A 76 -4.99 1.46 -27.76
CA GLY A 76 -4.69 2.22 -28.98
C GLY A 76 -3.32 2.90 -29.02
N LYS A 77 -2.43 2.69 -28.03
CA LYS A 77 -1.08 3.26 -28.05
C LYS A 77 0.01 2.18 -28.09
N PRO A 78 1.10 2.38 -28.86
CA PRO A 78 2.16 1.39 -29.02
C PRO A 78 3.11 1.30 -27.81
N TYR A 79 2.97 2.20 -26.83
CA TYR A 79 3.83 2.27 -25.66
C TYR A 79 3.11 1.77 -24.40
N SER A 80 3.91 1.34 -23.42
CA SER A 80 3.43 0.99 -22.09
C SER A 80 3.75 2.09 -21.10
N VAL A 81 2.87 2.25 -20.12
CA VAL A 81 3.11 3.09 -18.95
C VAL A 81 3.40 2.21 -17.75
N TYR A 82 4.14 2.78 -16.80
CA TYR A 82 4.61 2.09 -15.62
C TYR A 82 4.29 2.93 -14.39
N ARG A 83 3.95 2.26 -13.31
CA ARG A 83 3.76 2.88 -11.98
C ARG A 83 4.17 1.90 -10.91
N LEU A 84 4.42 2.40 -9.70
CA LEU A 84 4.57 1.50 -8.57
C LEU A 84 3.26 0.74 -8.33
N SER A 85 3.37 -0.55 -8.03
CA SER A 85 2.28 -1.26 -7.36
C SER A 85 2.13 -0.71 -5.95
N ILE A 86 1.01 -1.00 -5.28
CA ILE A 86 0.88 -0.70 -3.85
C ILE A 86 2.04 -1.31 -3.04
N HIS A 87 2.45 -2.53 -3.37
CA HIS A 87 3.60 -3.18 -2.73
C HIS A 87 4.91 -2.44 -3.00
N GLY A 88 5.09 -1.92 -4.22
CA GLY A 88 6.22 -1.07 -4.59
C GLY A 88 6.25 0.26 -3.84
N ILE A 89 5.10 0.88 -3.58
CA ILE A 89 4.98 2.09 -2.76
C ILE A 89 5.43 1.80 -1.32
N LEU A 90 4.89 0.74 -0.71
CA LEU A 90 5.25 0.36 0.67
C LEU A 90 6.72 -0.01 0.79
N TYR A 91 7.23 -0.84 -0.12
CA TYR A 91 8.64 -1.18 -0.20
C TYR A 91 9.52 0.08 -0.31
N TYR A 92 9.13 1.05 -1.15
CA TYR A 92 9.90 2.27 -1.30
C TYR A 92 9.93 3.11 -0.02
N ILE A 93 8.79 3.23 0.66
CA ILE A 93 8.69 3.95 1.94
C ILE A 93 9.58 3.31 3.00
N ASP A 94 9.57 1.98 3.07
CA ASP A 94 10.36 1.21 4.04
C ASP A 94 11.87 1.28 3.75
N ALA A 95 12.27 0.99 2.52
CA ALA A 95 13.68 0.81 2.16
C ALA A 95 14.45 2.11 1.91
N PHE A 96 13.77 3.21 1.54
CA PHE A 96 14.42 4.46 1.12
C PHE A 96 14.06 5.68 1.98
N GLU A 97 13.22 5.51 3.00
CA GLU A 97 12.86 6.54 3.98
C GLU A 97 12.57 7.93 3.38
N PRO A 98 11.61 8.05 2.43
CA PRO A 98 11.34 9.30 1.74
C PRO A 98 10.98 10.44 2.72
N THR A 99 11.29 11.65 2.27
CA THR A 99 10.90 12.89 2.93
C THR A 99 9.38 13.05 2.93
N HIS A 100 8.87 13.84 3.87
CA HIS A 100 7.45 14.19 3.94
C HIS A 100 6.90 14.78 2.64
N ARG A 101 7.71 15.62 1.97
CA ARG A 101 7.35 16.22 0.68
C ARG A 101 7.20 15.17 -0.42
N GLU A 102 8.08 14.17 -0.46
CA GLU A 102 7.98 13.08 -1.43
C GLU A 102 6.75 12.21 -1.16
N ILE A 103 6.44 11.94 0.12
CA ILE A 103 5.22 11.21 0.50
C ILE A 103 3.97 11.99 0.10
N ASP A 104 3.94 13.31 0.31
CA ASP A 104 2.82 14.16 -0.14
C ASP A 104 2.65 14.11 -1.66
N SER A 105 3.75 14.18 -2.42
CA SER A 105 3.74 14.05 -3.88
C SER A 105 3.19 12.68 -4.30
N MET A 106 3.69 11.61 -3.69
CA MET A 106 3.24 10.25 -3.95
C MET A 106 1.74 10.10 -3.65
N ALA A 107 1.26 10.54 -2.50
CA ALA A 107 -0.15 10.44 -2.14
C ALA A 107 -1.05 11.16 -3.15
N SER A 108 -0.63 12.31 -3.67
CA SER A 108 -1.36 12.99 -4.75
C SER A 108 -1.39 12.16 -6.04
N LYS A 109 -0.24 11.60 -6.47
CA LYS A 109 -0.13 10.81 -7.71
C LYS A 109 -0.85 9.47 -7.66
N TYR A 110 -0.93 8.86 -6.48
CA TYR A 110 -1.56 7.56 -6.26
C TYR A 110 -2.93 7.67 -5.58
N SER A 111 -3.53 8.86 -5.61
CA SER A 111 -4.84 9.15 -5.02
C SER A 111 -5.95 8.22 -5.49
N ILE A 112 -5.95 7.80 -6.76
CA ILE A 112 -6.95 6.88 -7.32
C ILE A 112 -6.67 5.42 -6.89
N ILE A 113 -5.42 5.08 -6.57
CA ILE A 113 -5.01 3.70 -6.23
C ILE A 113 -5.38 3.35 -4.79
N ILE A 114 -5.21 4.29 -3.85
CA ILE A 114 -5.66 4.12 -2.45
C ILE A 114 -6.62 5.27 -2.10
N PRO A 115 -7.86 5.26 -2.64
CA PRO A 115 -8.75 6.42 -2.61
C PRO A 115 -9.12 6.87 -1.20
N LYS A 116 -9.30 5.93 -0.27
CA LYS A 116 -9.71 6.21 1.11
C LYS A 116 -8.61 6.88 1.95
N VAL A 117 -7.34 6.72 1.57
CA VAL A 117 -6.20 7.33 2.29
C VAL A 117 -5.53 8.39 1.44
N PHE A 118 -4.98 8.02 0.28
CA PHE A 118 -4.26 8.93 -0.61
C PHE A 118 -5.21 9.90 -1.31
N GLY A 119 -6.40 9.45 -1.72
CA GLY A 119 -7.44 10.31 -2.28
C GLY A 119 -8.03 11.33 -1.29
N ARG A 120 -7.76 11.15 0.01
CA ARG A 120 -8.16 12.04 1.10
C ARG A 120 -6.97 12.63 1.87
N TRP A 121 -5.76 12.50 1.33
CA TRP A 121 -4.51 12.80 2.05
C TRP A 121 -4.49 14.21 2.66
N ALA A 122 -4.84 15.22 1.86
CA ALA A 122 -4.85 16.62 2.32
C ALA A 122 -5.90 16.88 3.40
N GLN A 123 -7.06 16.21 3.33
CA GLN A 123 -8.11 16.33 4.35
C GLN A 123 -7.68 15.65 5.65
N ILE A 124 -7.22 14.40 5.57
CA ILE A 124 -6.74 13.65 6.72
C ILE A 124 -5.61 14.41 7.42
N LYS A 125 -4.65 14.93 6.65
CA LYS A 125 -3.51 15.69 7.17
C LYS A 125 -3.91 16.96 7.91
N LYS A 126 -5.01 17.61 7.53
CA LYS A 126 -5.52 18.79 8.27
C LYS A 126 -5.98 18.42 9.68
N VAL A 127 -6.57 17.23 9.85
CA VAL A 127 -7.08 16.77 11.14
C VAL A 127 -5.97 16.19 12.01
N ILE A 128 -5.13 15.31 11.44
CA ILE A 128 -4.13 14.56 12.24
C ILE A 128 -2.71 15.12 12.16
N GLY A 129 -2.50 16.15 11.34
CA GLY A 129 -1.20 16.82 11.23
C GLY A 129 -0.08 15.88 10.74
N PRO A 130 1.13 15.99 11.33
CA PRO A 130 2.29 15.17 10.97
C PRO A 130 2.09 13.66 11.17
N ASP A 131 1.13 13.23 11.97
CA ASP A 131 0.93 11.80 12.25
C ASP A 131 0.46 11.00 11.01
N ILE A 132 0.04 11.69 9.95
CA ILE A 132 -0.25 11.05 8.66
C ILE A 132 0.97 10.30 8.08
N TYR A 133 2.19 10.72 8.42
CA TYR A 133 3.42 10.07 7.97
C TYR A 133 3.72 8.76 8.73
N ASN A 134 2.92 8.42 9.74
CA ASN A 134 2.96 7.09 10.37
C ASN A 134 2.51 5.97 9.43
N ILE A 135 2.10 6.28 8.19
CA ILE A 135 2.08 5.32 7.07
C ILE A 135 3.42 4.59 6.88
N LYS A 136 4.54 5.15 7.35
CA LYS A 136 5.85 4.46 7.42
C LYS A 136 5.80 3.20 8.31
N ILE A 137 4.94 3.16 9.33
CA ILE A 137 4.77 2.00 10.21
C ILE A 137 4.11 0.85 9.45
N LEU A 138 3.09 1.15 8.64
CA LEU A 138 2.45 0.17 7.74
C LEU A 138 3.50 -0.45 6.81
N ALA A 139 4.33 0.39 6.19
CA ALA A 139 5.34 -0.03 5.23
C ALA A 139 6.36 -1.01 5.85
N ARG A 140 6.73 -0.82 7.12
CA ARG A 140 7.66 -1.69 7.86
C ARG A 140 7.02 -3.01 8.32
N GLY A 141 5.72 -3.21 8.12
CA GLY A 141 5.00 -4.40 8.59
C GLY A 141 4.96 -4.56 10.12
N LEU A 142 5.33 -3.51 10.87
CA LEU A 142 5.64 -3.59 12.31
C LEU A 142 4.46 -4.00 13.18
N TYR A 143 3.23 -3.87 12.69
CA TYR A 143 2.05 -4.27 13.47
C TYR A 143 1.59 -5.70 13.19
N LEU A 144 1.76 -6.19 11.97
CA LEU A 144 1.38 -7.57 11.61
C LEU A 144 2.25 -8.61 12.33
N ASN A 145 3.46 -8.20 12.71
CA ASN A 145 4.45 -9.05 13.36
C ASN A 145 4.43 -8.95 14.89
N ASN A 146 3.59 -8.09 15.48
CA ASN A 146 3.64 -7.83 16.92
C ASN A 146 2.54 -8.60 17.67
N THR A 147 2.78 -9.91 17.84
CA THR A 147 1.92 -10.82 18.62
C THR A 147 1.77 -10.43 20.09
N ASN A 148 2.59 -9.49 20.58
CA ASN A 148 2.58 -9.03 21.97
C ASN A 148 1.50 -7.99 22.28
N MET A 149 0.73 -7.52 21.29
CA MET A 149 -0.45 -6.66 21.52
C MET A 149 -1.70 -7.43 21.98
N ALA A 150 -1.53 -8.69 22.38
CA ALA A 150 -2.56 -9.60 22.88
C ALA A 150 -3.11 -9.22 24.27
N ASN A 151 -3.34 -7.93 24.55
CA ASN A 151 -4.22 -7.53 25.63
C ASN A 151 -5.67 -7.78 25.18
N LYS A 152 -6.25 -8.87 25.72
CA LYS A 152 -7.42 -9.60 25.18
C LYS A 152 -8.76 -8.83 25.09
N ASN A 153 -8.84 -7.56 25.47
CA ASN A 153 -10.10 -6.79 25.49
C ASN A 153 -10.01 -5.43 24.77
N ASN A 154 -9.09 -5.26 23.81
CA ASN A 154 -9.02 -4.02 23.02
C ASN A 154 -9.77 -4.18 21.68
N PRO A 155 -10.82 -3.37 21.39
CA PRO A 155 -11.50 -3.43 20.09
C PRO A 155 -10.56 -3.25 18.90
N LEU A 156 -9.45 -2.53 19.08
CA LEU A 156 -8.40 -2.41 18.07
C LEU A 156 -7.89 -3.78 17.61
N TYR A 157 -7.60 -4.68 18.55
CA TYR A 157 -7.07 -6.00 18.25
C TYR A 157 -8.07 -6.85 17.47
N GLU A 158 -9.35 -6.79 17.84
CA GLU A 158 -10.40 -7.54 17.15
C GLU A 158 -10.63 -7.01 15.74
N LEU A 159 -10.65 -5.69 15.55
CA LEU A 159 -10.77 -5.10 14.22
C LEU A 159 -9.57 -5.46 13.33
N MET A 160 -8.35 -5.37 13.88
CA MET A 160 -7.13 -5.74 13.16
C MET A 160 -7.12 -7.22 12.79
N SER A 161 -7.52 -8.10 13.72
CA SER A 161 -7.67 -9.53 13.46
C SER A 161 -8.72 -9.81 12.39
N TYR A 162 -9.83 -9.07 12.41
CA TYR A 162 -10.88 -9.19 11.41
C TYR A 162 -10.42 -8.76 10.01
N ILE A 163 -9.55 -7.75 9.87
CA ILE A 163 -8.94 -7.40 8.56
C ILE A 163 -8.25 -8.62 7.96
N HIS A 164 -7.45 -9.35 8.74
CA HIS A 164 -6.78 -10.57 8.26
C HIS A 164 -7.78 -11.65 7.84
N ILE A 165 -8.86 -11.82 8.59
CA ILE A 165 -9.91 -12.80 8.29
C ILE A 165 -10.65 -12.43 7.01
N LYS A 166 -11.05 -11.15 6.86
CA LYS A 166 -11.76 -10.62 5.70
C LYS A 166 -10.97 -10.84 4.41
N TYR A 167 -9.63 -10.70 4.46
CA TYR A 167 -8.76 -10.88 3.30
C TYR A 167 -8.04 -12.25 3.24
N ARG A 168 -8.35 -13.18 4.15
CA ARG A 168 -7.71 -14.51 4.25
C ARG A 168 -7.80 -15.35 2.97
N ARG A 169 -8.87 -15.22 2.19
CA ARG A 169 -9.01 -15.97 0.92
C ARG A 169 -8.11 -15.43 -0.20
N ASN A 170 -7.41 -14.32 0.02
CA ASN A 170 -6.55 -13.66 -0.97
C ASN A 170 -5.04 -13.86 -0.70
N PHE A 171 -4.65 -14.81 0.16
CA PHE A 171 -3.24 -15.01 0.54
C PHE A 171 -2.32 -15.32 -0.65
N GLU A 172 -2.82 -16.01 -1.68
CA GLU A 172 -2.03 -16.36 -2.87
C GLU A 172 -2.10 -15.27 -3.95
N ILE A 173 -3.28 -14.65 -4.13
CA ILE A 173 -3.52 -13.61 -5.13
C ILE A 173 -4.49 -12.58 -4.54
N ILE A 174 -4.04 -11.35 -4.36
CA ILE A 174 -4.88 -10.22 -3.95
C ILE A 174 -5.03 -9.22 -5.10
N ARG A 175 -6.28 -8.86 -5.41
CA ARG A 175 -6.57 -7.75 -6.34
C ARG A 175 -6.09 -6.45 -5.73
N GLU A 176 -5.60 -5.53 -6.56
CA GLU A 176 -5.06 -4.24 -6.08
C GLU A 176 -6.10 -3.44 -5.30
N GLU A 177 -7.37 -3.45 -5.74
CA GLU A 177 -8.50 -2.82 -5.04
C GLU A 177 -8.67 -3.38 -3.62
N ASN A 178 -8.56 -4.70 -3.44
CA ASN A 178 -8.68 -5.34 -2.13
C ASN A 178 -7.48 -5.00 -1.22
N LEU A 179 -6.27 -4.91 -1.79
CA LEU A 179 -5.08 -4.52 -1.05
C LEU A 179 -5.15 -3.04 -0.63
N ALA A 180 -5.65 -2.17 -1.50
CA ALA A 180 -5.91 -0.77 -1.19
C ALA A 180 -6.92 -0.63 -0.04
N ASP A 181 -7.99 -1.42 -0.07
CA ASP A 181 -9.01 -1.41 0.98
C ASP A 181 -8.47 -1.97 2.31
N GLN A 182 -7.67 -3.06 2.26
CA GLN A 182 -6.98 -3.61 3.41
C GLN A 182 -6.05 -2.58 4.08
N ILE A 183 -5.24 -1.86 3.29
CA ILE A 183 -4.36 -0.80 3.79
C ILE A 183 -5.17 0.34 4.38
N SER A 184 -6.31 0.67 3.76
CA SER A 184 -7.18 1.72 4.25
C SER A 184 -7.76 1.34 5.62
N TYR A 185 -8.31 0.14 5.79
CA TYR A 185 -8.76 -0.32 7.10
C TYR A 185 -7.63 -0.30 8.12
N TRP A 186 -6.45 -0.79 7.76
CA TRP A 186 -5.29 -0.72 8.64
C TRP A 186 -5.01 0.72 9.07
N PHE A 187 -5.02 1.69 8.14
CA PHE A 187 -4.76 3.10 8.45
C PHE A 187 -5.76 3.67 9.45
N TYR A 188 -7.06 3.50 9.19
CA TYR A 188 -8.13 4.03 10.06
C TYR A 188 -8.24 3.28 11.39
N THR A 189 -7.98 1.97 11.40
CA THR A 189 -8.01 1.17 12.61
C THR A 189 -6.75 1.41 13.43
N PHE A 190 -5.56 1.18 12.89
CA PHE A 190 -4.34 1.28 13.68
C PHE A 190 -3.97 2.72 14.05
N LEU A 191 -3.90 3.64 13.08
CA LEU A 191 -3.38 4.98 13.35
C LEU A 191 -4.39 5.89 14.03
N LEU A 192 -5.68 5.72 13.73
CA LEU A 192 -6.71 6.63 14.20
C LEU A 192 -7.52 6.10 15.38
N TYR A 193 -7.77 4.79 15.45
CA TYR A 193 -8.59 4.25 16.54
C TYR A 193 -7.82 4.12 17.87
N GLU A 194 -6.54 3.73 17.85
CA GLU A 194 -5.79 3.42 19.08
C GLU A 194 -5.66 4.63 20.01
N ASN A 195 -5.36 5.82 19.48
CA ASN A 195 -5.05 7.01 20.29
C ASN A 195 -5.68 8.31 19.78
N LYS A 196 -6.44 8.28 18.69
CA LYS A 196 -6.92 9.48 17.97
C LYS A 196 -8.41 9.39 17.63
N ILE A 197 -9.19 8.84 18.56
CA ILE A 197 -10.61 8.57 18.33
C ILE A 197 -11.40 9.87 18.07
N ASN A 198 -10.97 11.00 18.61
CA ASN A 198 -11.60 12.29 18.38
C ASN A 198 -11.34 12.77 16.94
N GLU A 199 -10.11 12.66 16.47
CA GLU A 199 -9.75 12.96 15.08
C GLU A 199 -10.43 12.02 14.10
N LEU A 200 -10.54 10.73 14.45
CA LEU A 200 -11.31 9.77 13.68
C LEU A 200 -12.77 10.23 13.58
N ARG A 201 -13.40 10.59 14.70
CA ARG A 201 -14.78 11.11 14.72
C ARG A 201 -14.92 12.37 13.87
N GLU A 202 -13.96 13.29 13.94
CA GLU A 202 -13.95 14.50 13.13
C GLU A 202 -13.88 14.16 11.63
N LEU A 203 -13.00 13.24 11.22
CA LEU A 203 -12.92 12.79 9.83
C LEU A 203 -14.22 12.15 9.34
N MET A 204 -14.85 11.32 10.19
CA MET A 204 -16.13 10.67 9.88
C MET A 204 -17.30 11.67 9.83
N ALA A 205 -17.20 12.79 10.54
CA ALA A 205 -18.18 13.87 10.46
C ALA A 205 -18.05 14.69 9.16
N GLN A 206 -16.86 14.73 8.56
CA GLN A 206 -16.57 15.53 7.36
C GLN A 206 -16.70 14.76 6.03
N ASP A 207 -16.64 13.41 6.04
CA ASP A 207 -16.77 12.58 4.83
C ASP A 207 -17.71 11.40 5.08
N ASP A 208 -18.95 11.55 4.61
CA ASP A 208 -20.00 10.53 4.74
C ASP A 208 -19.60 9.20 4.08
N SER A 209 -18.87 9.24 2.96
CA SER A 209 -18.46 8.00 2.28
C SER A 209 -17.39 7.23 3.05
N ILE A 210 -16.53 7.93 3.80
CA ILE A 210 -15.57 7.31 4.72
C ILE A 210 -16.32 6.75 5.92
N ARG A 211 -17.27 7.50 6.47
CA ARG A 211 -18.13 7.06 7.58
C ARG A 211 -18.88 5.79 7.24
N GLU A 212 -19.66 5.78 6.17
CA GLU A 212 -20.45 4.61 5.78
C GLU A 212 -19.57 3.38 5.53
N TRP A 213 -18.47 3.54 4.82
CA TRP A 213 -17.52 2.46 4.54
C TRP A 213 -16.90 1.88 5.81
N TYR A 214 -16.46 2.73 6.74
CA TYR A 214 -15.79 2.28 7.95
C TYR A 214 -16.78 1.72 8.98
N THR A 215 -17.97 2.32 9.11
CA THR A 215 -19.07 1.77 9.92
C THR A 215 -19.54 0.41 9.39
N SER A 216 -19.64 0.24 8.07
CA SER A 216 -19.97 -1.07 7.48
C SER A 216 -18.93 -2.13 7.85
N PHE A 217 -17.65 -1.77 7.88
CA PHE A 217 -16.59 -2.67 8.35
C PHE A 217 -16.73 -3.04 9.83
N PHE A 218 -17.08 -2.08 10.69
CA PHE A 218 -17.38 -2.37 12.09
C PHE A 218 -18.53 -3.37 12.25
N HIS A 219 -19.66 -3.16 11.54
CA HIS A 219 -20.79 -4.09 11.61
C HIS A 219 -20.40 -5.48 11.13
N GLN A 220 -19.66 -5.58 10.02
CA GLN A 220 -19.15 -6.84 9.51
C GLN A 220 -18.24 -7.58 10.51
N ALA A 221 -17.41 -6.85 11.25
CA ALA A 221 -16.56 -7.40 12.30
C ALA A 221 -17.43 -7.92 13.47
N THR A 222 -18.36 -7.11 13.96
CA THR A 222 -19.29 -7.47 15.04
C THR A 222 -20.08 -8.73 14.69
N ASP A 223 -20.73 -8.76 13.53
CA ASP A 223 -21.52 -9.91 13.06
C ASP A 223 -20.67 -11.20 13.01
N TYR A 224 -19.42 -11.09 12.56
CA TYR A 224 -18.49 -12.21 12.51
C TYR A 224 -18.19 -12.77 13.90
N TYR A 225 -17.88 -11.89 14.86
CA TYR A 225 -17.51 -12.31 16.21
C TYR A 225 -18.71 -12.82 17.02
N GLU A 226 -19.89 -12.21 16.87
CA GLU A 226 -21.13 -12.71 17.47
C GLU A 226 -21.46 -14.12 16.96
N LYS A 227 -21.38 -14.35 15.65
CA LYS A 227 -21.57 -15.67 15.04
C LYS A 227 -20.53 -16.69 15.50
N ARG A 228 -19.28 -16.26 15.68
CA ARG A 228 -18.20 -17.13 16.20
C ARG A 228 -18.48 -17.53 17.64
N MET A 229 -18.88 -16.58 18.48
CA MET A 229 -19.23 -16.82 19.88
C MET A 229 -20.44 -17.76 20.01
N SER A 230 -21.49 -17.54 19.22
CA SER A 230 -22.68 -18.41 19.22
C SER A 230 -22.34 -19.85 18.84
N THR A 231 -21.45 -20.03 17.86
CA THR A 231 -20.98 -21.36 17.44
C THR A 231 -20.21 -22.06 18.55
N LEU A 232 -19.31 -21.35 19.24
CA LEU A 232 -18.55 -21.91 20.36
C LEU A 232 -19.45 -22.28 21.55
N ASN A 233 -20.42 -21.42 21.89
CA ASN A 233 -21.39 -21.70 22.96
C ASN A 233 -22.25 -22.93 22.65
N ARG A 234 -22.68 -23.10 21.40
CA ARG A 234 -23.40 -24.31 20.95
C ARG A 234 -22.53 -25.56 21.10
N SER A 235 -21.26 -25.50 20.71
CA SER A 235 -20.33 -26.62 20.90
C SER A 235 -20.11 -26.93 22.37
N ARG A 236 -19.95 -25.92 23.23
CA ARG A 236 -19.78 -26.10 24.68
C ARG A 236 -20.97 -26.85 25.29
N TYR A 237 -22.20 -26.45 24.95
CA TYR A 237 -23.41 -27.13 25.41
C TYR A 237 -23.44 -28.62 25.01
N ILE A 238 -22.93 -28.98 23.83
CA ILE A 238 -22.84 -30.39 23.41
C ILE A 238 -21.87 -31.18 24.29
N PHE A 239 -20.72 -30.60 24.65
CA PHE A 239 -19.71 -31.27 25.46
C PHE A 239 -20.03 -31.28 26.96
N GLU A 240 -20.84 -30.34 27.47
CA GLU A 240 -21.27 -30.30 28.88
C GLU A 240 -22.49 -31.20 29.18
N GLN A 241 -23.07 -31.84 28.17
CA GLN A 241 -24.19 -32.79 28.29
C GLN A 241 -23.75 -34.27 28.19
N TRP A 242 -22.44 -34.52 28.16
CA TRP A 242 -21.81 -35.85 28.25
C TRP A 242 -21.07 -35.97 29.60
#